data_AF-A0A0E3RWB0-F1
#
_entry.id   AF-A0A0E3RWB0-F1
#
_cell.length_a   1.000
_cell.length_b   1.000
_cell.length_c   1.000
_cell.angle_alpha   90.00
_cell.angle_beta   90.00
_cell.angle_gamma   90.00
#
_symmetry.space_group_name_H-M   'P 1'
#
loop_
_entity.id
_entity.type
_entity.pdbx_description
1 polymer ?
#
loop_
_entity_poly.entity_id
_entity_poly.type
_entity_poly.pdbx_seq_one_letter_code
_entity_poly.pdbx_strand_id
1 'polypeptide(L)'
;MSKLVCKRCVLDSDIPGIEINKESGLCHFCETYVPLSLQEKEEYLKRIEGLFKKYSGTGNYDVIFALSGGKDSSYTLYKLKKDYPFLKILAVQFDNGFTSDYAVINAKKMCEITGCDYFKLSMENEVLYDLFRKAAESYDAFPKFAKYRASDICNICISVIKQKLIEQAIIQKAPFIVFAFTAGQSPNPIINLSANFIQWSRNLFEKQLQKIGVEDRGEQFIIKNEVIKNIGEPAPSILHPLCLWEYSEDKVLETVIGLGWKPPELNDSNSTNCTLNSFACYNHLEKYGFHPYAFDIAGLVRSGEMPRGEGLEKLHQELSEPLIEEAAEKLEVKVNNPKKILLKI
;
A
#
# COMPACT_ATOMS: atom_id res chain seq x y z
N MET A 1 8.39 28.07 17.20
CA MET A 1 9.44 28.28 16.18
C MET A 1 8.76 28.25 14.83
N SER A 2 9.26 28.98 13.83
CA SER A 2 8.73 28.86 12.46
C SER A 2 8.96 27.44 11.95
N LYS A 3 7.92 26.83 11.37
CA LYS A 3 8.00 25.55 10.69
C LYS A 3 9.14 25.57 9.66
N LEU A 4 10.04 24.59 9.73
CA LEU A 4 11.08 24.39 8.72
C LEU A 4 10.62 23.32 7.75
N VAL A 5 10.79 23.55 6.45
CA VAL A 5 10.48 22.56 5.40
C VAL A 5 11.76 22.22 4.67
N CYS A 6 12.00 20.93 4.44
CA CYS A 6 13.15 20.45 3.70
C CYS A 6 13.19 21.09 2.30
N LYS A 7 14.37 21.57 1.88
CA LYS A 7 14.57 22.18 0.55
C LYS A 7 14.47 21.16 -0.60
N ARG A 8 14.75 19.89 -0.34
CA ARG A 8 14.77 18.81 -1.36
C ARG A 8 13.46 18.04 -1.46
N CYS A 9 12.78 17.76 -0.36
CA CYS A 9 11.51 17.02 -0.33
C CYS A 9 10.39 17.84 0.33
N VAL A 10 9.32 17.17 0.77
CA VAL A 10 8.14 17.83 1.36
C VAL A 10 8.05 17.68 2.89
N LEU A 11 9.00 16.98 3.53
CA LEU A 11 9.00 16.81 4.99
C LEU A 11 9.28 18.13 5.70
N ASP A 12 8.59 18.34 6.82
CA ASP A 12 8.73 19.50 7.69
C ASP A 12 9.08 19.11 9.13
N SER A 13 9.47 20.11 9.92
CA SER A 13 9.90 19.94 11.33
C SER A 13 8.77 19.63 12.31
N ASP A 14 7.51 19.78 11.91
CA ASP A 14 6.36 19.50 12.78
C ASP A 14 6.01 18.01 12.76
N ILE A 15 6.42 17.30 11.70
CA ILE A 15 6.33 15.84 11.63
C ILE A 15 7.25 15.21 12.69
N PRO A 16 6.73 14.43 13.65
CA PRO A 16 7.52 13.86 14.72
C PRO A 16 8.72 13.04 14.23
N GLY A 17 9.88 13.28 14.82
CA GLY A 17 11.11 12.59 14.47
C GLY A 17 11.77 13.09 13.19
N ILE A 18 11.24 14.11 12.51
CA ILE A 18 11.94 14.80 11.43
C ILE A 18 12.88 15.86 12.00
N GLU A 19 14.13 15.79 11.58
CA GLU A 19 15.16 16.78 11.89
C GLU A 19 15.60 17.44 10.60
N ILE A 20 15.60 18.76 10.56
CA ILE A 20 16.08 19.58 9.44
C ILE A 20 17.34 20.30 9.87
N ASN A 21 18.43 20.02 9.17
CA ASN A 21 19.69 20.71 9.34
C ASN A 21 19.53 22.17 8.88
N LYS A 22 19.85 23.12 9.77
CA LYS A 22 19.64 24.56 9.52
C LYS A 22 20.60 25.12 8.46
N GLU A 23 21.79 24.54 8.31
CA GLU A 23 22.79 24.99 7.35
C GLU A 23 22.48 24.46 5.95
N SER A 24 22.29 23.13 5.83
CA SER A 24 21.96 22.51 4.53
C SER A 24 20.52 22.79 4.09
N GLY A 25 19.60 22.98 5.04
CA GLY A 25 18.17 23.05 4.80
C GLY A 25 17.55 21.70 4.42
N LEU A 26 18.25 20.59 4.67
CA LEU A 26 17.81 19.23 4.33
C LEU A 26 17.36 18.48 5.58
N CYS A 27 16.36 17.61 5.42
CA CYS A 27 16.01 16.63 6.46
C CYS A 27 17.05 15.50 6.52
N HIS A 28 17.25 14.85 7.66
CA HIS A 28 18.25 13.78 7.84
C HIS A 28 18.11 12.61 6.84
N PHE A 29 16.90 12.33 6.34
CA PHE A 29 16.71 11.35 5.27
C PHE A 29 17.24 11.83 3.91
N CYS A 30 17.23 13.14 3.63
CA CYS A 30 17.69 13.70 2.36
C CYS A 30 19.21 13.83 2.33
N GLU A 31 19.82 14.05 3.51
CA GLU A 31 21.27 14.11 3.68
C GLU A 31 21.94 12.75 3.45
N THR A 32 21.24 11.67 3.79
CA THR A 32 21.76 10.29 3.67
C THR A 32 21.25 9.54 2.43
N TYR A 33 20.43 10.18 1.60
CA TYR A 33 19.80 9.51 0.46
C TYR A 33 20.76 9.31 -0.71
N VAL A 34 20.92 8.04 -1.09
CA VAL A 34 21.61 7.60 -2.30
C VAL A 34 20.58 6.86 -3.18
N PRO A 35 20.23 7.36 -4.37
CA PRO A 35 19.34 6.64 -5.28
C PRO A 35 20.06 5.42 -5.87
N LEU A 36 19.30 4.39 -6.22
CA LEU A 36 19.82 3.32 -7.07
C LEU A 36 20.19 3.89 -8.44
N SER A 37 21.39 3.58 -8.90
CA SER A 37 21.83 3.83 -10.28
C SER A 37 20.99 3.02 -11.28
N LEU A 38 21.00 3.44 -12.55
CA LEU A 38 20.34 2.70 -13.62
C LEU A 38 20.85 1.26 -13.71
N GLN A 39 22.16 1.06 -13.56
CA GLN A 39 22.79 -0.26 -13.56
C GLN A 39 22.25 -1.14 -12.42
N GLU A 40 22.17 -0.63 -11.19
CA GLU A 40 21.63 -1.38 -10.05
C GLU A 40 20.15 -1.74 -10.28
N LYS A 41 19.34 -0.80 -10.82
CA LYS A 41 17.94 -1.10 -11.17
C LYS A 41 17.84 -2.23 -12.20
N GLU A 42 18.68 -2.20 -13.25
CA GLU A 42 18.74 -3.25 -14.26
C GLU A 42 19.18 -4.60 -13.67
N GLU A 43 20.14 -4.62 -12.75
CA GLU A 43 20.59 -5.83 -12.06
C GLU A 43 19.46 -6.45 -11.21
N TYR A 44 18.69 -5.63 -10.49
CA TYR A 44 17.50 -6.11 -9.77
C TYR A 44 16.42 -6.66 -10.71
N LEU A 45 16.16 -5.99 -11.84
CA LEU A 45 15.21 -6.46 -12.84
C LEU A 45 15.65 -7.81 -13.45
N LYS A 46 16.93 -7.96 -13.81
CA LYS A 46 17.50 -9.24 -14.28
C LYS A 46 17.38 -10.33 -13.22
N ARG A 47 17.57 -9.99 -11.94
CA ARG A 47 17.38 -10.93 -10.83
C ARG A 47 15.93 -11.37 -10.70
N ILE A 48 14.97 -10.46 -10.78
CA ILE A 48 13.52 -10.78 -10.78
C ILE A 48 13.17 -11.68 -11.96
N GLU A 49 13.64 -11.37 -13.17
CA GLU A 49 13.43 -12.19 -14.36
C GLU A 49 14.03 -13.60 -14.19
N GLY A 50 15.25 -13.70 -13.64
CA GLY A 50 15.89 -14.98 -13.34
C GLY A 50 15.09 -15.81 -12.32
N LEU A 51 14.50 -15.16 -11.30
CA LEU A 51 13.61 -15.81 -10.35
C LEU A 51 12.34 -16.34 -11.03
N PHE A 52 11.70 -15.53 -11.87
CA PHE A 52 10.53 -15.96 -12.65
C PHE A 52 10.83 -17.19 -13.50
N LYS A 53 11.91 -17.16 -14.30
CA LYS A 53 12.30 -18.29 -15.15
C LYS A 53 12.63 -19.55 -14.35
N LYS A 54 13.20 -19.40 -13.14
CA LYS A 54 13.62 -20.53 -12.31
C LYS A 54 12.44 -21.21 -11.61
N TYR A 55 11.45 -20.44 -11.16
CA TYR A 55 10.41 -20.96 -10.27
C TYR A 55 9.01 -20.99 -10.90
N SER A 56 8.81 -20.47 -12.11
CA SER A 56 7.53 -20.61 -12.81
C SER A 56 7.18 -22.07 -13.10
N GLY A 57 5.90 -22.43 -13.00
CA GLY A 57 5.37 -23.76 -13.22
C GLY A 57 5.54 -24.72 -12.04
N THR A 58 6.03 -24.26 -10.89
CA THR A 58 6.25 -25.12 -9.71
C THR A 58 5.02 -25.32 -8.83
N GLY A 59 4.03 -24.43 -8.93
CA GLY A 59 2.79 -24.47 -8.16
C GLY A 59 1.54 -24.33 -9.02
N ASN A 60 0.40 -24.07 -8.38
CA ASN A 60 -0.86 -23.81 -9.11
C ASN A 60 -0.82 -22.45 -9.82
N TYR A 61 -0.06 -21.50 -9.28
CA TYR A 61 0.21 -20.17 -9.82
C TYR A 61 1.68 -19.82 -9.59
N ASP A 62 2.22 -18.93 -10.41
CA ASP A 62 3.58 -18.41 -10.25
C ASP A 62 3.59 -17.17 -9.35
N VAL A 63 2.52 -16.38 -9.42
CA VAL A 63 2.38 -15.10 -8.74
C VAL A 63 1.00 -15.00 -8.10
N ILE A 64 0.97 -14.66 -6.81
CA ILE A 64 -0.17 -14.02 -6.16
C ILE A 64 -0.01 -12.52 -6.30
N PHE A 65 -0.90 -11.87 -7.03
CA PHE A 65 -0.79 -10.44 -7.31
C PHE A 65 -1.79 -9.64 -6.47
N ALA A 66 -1.33 -8.63 -5.74
CA ALA A 66 -2.17 -7.74 -4.95
C ALA A 66 -2.89 -6.72 -5.87
N LEU A 67 -4.08 -7.08 -6.37
CA LEU A 67 -4.84 -6.23 -7.29
C LEU A 67 -5.84 -5.37 -6.53
N SER A 68 -5.56 -4.07 -6.44
CA SER A 68 -6.42 -3.13 -5.73
C SER A 68 -7.49 -2.49 -6.62
N GLY A 69 -7.33 -2.55 -7.95
CA GLY A 69 -8.18 -1.86 -8.94
C GLY A 69 -7.81 -0.39 -9.17
N GLY A 70 -6.89 0.16 -8.38
CA GLY A 70 -6.33 1.51 -8.58
C GLY A 70 -5.34 1.56 -9.74
N LYS A 71 -4.88 2.77 -10.08
CA LYS A 71 -4.01 3.03 -11.24
C LYS A 71 -2.73 2.19 -11.21
N ASP A 72 -2.03 2.15 -10.06
CA ASP A 72 -0.71 1.55 -9.95
C ASP A 72 -0.77 0.02 -10.01
N SER A 73 -1.74 -0.59 -9.32
CA SER A 73 -1.92 -2.05 -9.36
C SER A 73 -2.42 -2.53 -10.73
N SER A 74 -3.27 -1.74 -11.40
CA SER A 74 -3.74 -2.00 -12.76
C SER A 74 -2.60 -1.96 -13.77
N TYR A 75 -1.80 -0.88 -13.76
CA TYR A 75 -0.62 -0.74 -14.61
C TYR A 75 0.40 -1.85 -14.37
N THR A 76 0.66 -2.16 -13.09
CA THR A 76 1.65 -3.17 -12.73
C THR A 76 1.23 -4.56 -13.19
N LEU A 77 -0.05 -4.94 -13.08
CA LEU A 77 -0.55 -6.21 -13.60
C LEU A 77 -0.40 -6.30 -15.12
N TYR A 78 -0.79 -5.24 -15.83
CA TYR A 78 -0.64 -5.15 -17.29
C TYR A 78 0.80 -5.30 -17.73
N LYS A 79 1.70 -4.49 -17.16
CA LYS A 79 3.12 -4.50 -17.52
C LYS A 79 3.78 -5.83 -17.18
N LEU A 80 3.50 -6.40 -16.01
CA LEU A 80 4.02 -7.70 -15.60
C LEU A 80 3.60 -8.79 -16.59
N LYS A 81 2.33 -8.82 -17.01
CA LYS A 81 1.86 -9.83 -17.97
C LYS A 81 2.38 -9.59 -19.39
N LYS A 82 2.49 -8.33 -19.82
CA LYS A 82 3.05 -7.96 -21.13
C LYS A 82 4.51 -8.40 -21.25
N ASP A 83 5.31 -8.12 -20.22
CA ASP A 83 6.75 -8.40 -20.23
C ASP A 83 7.04 -9.89 -19.95
N TYR A 84 6.18 -10.56 -19.17
CA TYR A 84 6.32 -11.98 -18.81
C TYR A 84 5.03 -12.77 -19.09
N PRO A 85 4.66 -12.99 -20.38
CA PRO A 85 3.39 -13.61 -20.76
C PRO A 85 3.26 -15.06 -20.31
N PHE A 86 4.37 -15.74 -19.99
CA PHE A 86 4.37 -17.12 -19.49
C PHE A 86 3.95 -17.25 -18.03
N LEU A 87 3.94 -16.16 -17.24
CA LEU A 87 3.54 -16.23 -15.84
C LEU A 87 2.04 -16.53 -15.70
N LYS A 88 1.73 -17.52 -14.86
CA LYS A 88 0.38 -17.81 -14.39
C LYS A 88 0.11 -17.01 -13.11
N ILE A 89 -0.78 -16.03 -13.20
CA ILE A 89 -1.01 -15.04 -12.14
C ILE A 89 -2.43 -15.20 -11.58
N LEU A 90 -2.54 -15.33 -10.26
CA LEU A 90 -3.79 -15.15 -9.53
C LEU A 90 -3.82 -13.71 -9.00
N ALA A 91 -4.64 -12.87 -9.61
CA ALA A 91 -4.88 -11.52 -9.15
C ALA A 91 -5.93 -11.52 -8.03
N VAL A 92 -5.48 -11.18 -6.83
CA VAL A 92 -6.31 -11.20 -5.63
C VAL A 92 -6.68 -9.77 -5.27
N GLN A 93 -7.98 -9.46 -5.29
CA GLN A 93 -8.53 -8.21 -4.77
C GLN A 93 -9.14 -8.46 -3.40
N PHE A 94 -8.59 -7.81 -2.37
CA PHE A 94 -9.21 -7.78 -1.06
C PHE A 94 -10.26 -6.66 -1.02
N ASP A 95 -11.51 -7.04 -0.85
CA ASP A 95 -12.60 -6.12 -0.58
C ASP A 95 -12.62 -5.81 0.92
N ASN A 96 -12.17 -4.62 1.24
CA ASN A 96 -12.15 -4.10 2.60
C ASN A 96 -13.50 -3.48 3.03
N GLY A 97 -14.60 -3.69 2.29
CA GLY A 97 -15.90 -3.08 2.58
C GLY A 97 -15.99 -1.60 2.21
N PHE A 98 -14.91 -1.03 1.68
CA PHE A 98 -14.75 0.35 1.20
C PHE A 98 -14.03 0.39 -0.16
N THR A 99 -14.03 -0.72 -0.89
CA THR A 99 -13.50 -0.76 -2.25
C THR A 99 -14.52 -0.13 -3.19
N SER A 100 -14.11 0.86 -3.98
CA SER A 100 -15.05 1.53 -4.89
C SER A 100 -15.54 0.58 -5.99
N ASP A 101 -16.77 0.80 -6.46
CA ASP A 101 -17.33 0.00 -7.56
C ASP A 101 -16.46 0.07 -8.81
N TYR A 102 -15.91 1.25 -9.10
CA TYR A 102 -14.95 1.45 -10.18
C TYR A 102 -13.67 0.64 -9.99
N ALA A 103 -13.13 0.53 -8.77
CA ALA A 103 -11.97 -0.33 -8.52
C ALA A 103 -12.27 -1.81 -8.79
N VAL A 104 -13.48 -2.29 -8.48
CA VAL A 104 -13.90 -3.66 -8.83
C VAL A 104 -14.04 -3.84 -10.34
N ILE A 105 -14.68 -2.89 -11.03
CA ILE A 105 -14.83 -2.88 -12.49
C ILE A 105 -13.46 -2.90 -13.17
N ASN A 106 -12.56 -2.01 -12.73
CA ASN A 106 -11.21 -1.88 -13.25
C ASN A 106 -10.39 -3.15 -12.99
N ALA A 107 -10.46 -3.73 -11.78
CA ALA A 107 -9.75 -4.96 -11.48
C ALA A 107 -10.16 -6.10 -12.43
N LYS A 108 -11.47 -6.31 -12.61
CA LYS A 108 -12.00 -7.30 -13.56
C LYS A 108 -11.56 -7.00 -14.99
N LYS A 109 -11.59 -5.74 -15.40
CA LYS A 109 -11.17 -5.31 -16.75
C LYS A 109 -9.70 -5.61 -17.00
N MET A 110 -8.83 -5.31 -16.03
CA MET A 110 -7.41 -5.59 -16.17
C MET A 110 -7.15 -7.09 -16.25
N CYS A 111 -7.81 -7.91 -15.42
CA CYS A 111 -7.71 -9.36 -15.50
C CYS A 111 -8.18 -9.92 -16.85
N GLU A 112 -9.26 -9.38 -17.43
CA GLU A 112 -9.73 -9.73 -18.79
C GLU A 112 -8.66 -9.45 -19.84
N ILE A 113 -8.06 -8.26 -19.81
CA ILE A 113 -7.02 -7.83 -20.77
C ILE A 113 -5.76 -8.68 -20.65
N THR A 114 -5.36 -9.00 -19.42
CA THR A 114 -4.13 -9.77 -19.16
C THR A 114 -4.33 -11.28 -19.22
N GLY A 115 -5.58 -11.75 -19.29
CA GLY A 115 -5.90 -13.18 -19.18
C GLY A 115 -5.45 -13.77 -17.83
N CYS A 116 -5.52 -12.99 -16.75
CA CYS A 116 -5.18 -13.44 -15.41
C CYS A 116 -6.44 -13.90 -14.66
N ASP A 117 -6.29 -14.92 -13.81
CA ASP A 117 -7.39 -15.35 -12.95
C ASP A 117 -7.65 -14.28 -11.89
N TYR A 118 -8.92 -14.01 -11.64
CA TYR A 118 -9.37 -13.00 -10.67
C TYR A 118 -10.02 -13.67 -9.46
N PHE A 119 -9.53 -13.34 -8.26
CA PHE A 119 -10.10 -13.80 -7.01
C PHE A 119 -10.41 -12.62 -6.10
N LYS A 120 -11.69 -12.45 -5.76
CA LYS A 120 -12.15 -11.46 -4.80
C LYS A 120 -12.20 -12.08 -3.41
N LEU A 121 -11.30 -11.65 -2.53
CA LEU A 121 -11.33 -12.01 -1.12
C LEU A 121 -12.21 -11.01 -0.37
N SER A 122 -13.23 -11.50 0.33
CA SER A 122 -14.16 -10.68 1.10
C SER A 122 -14.34 -11.24 2.51
N MET A 123 -14.81 -10.36 3.41
CA MET A 123 -15.20 -10.69 4.77
C MET A 123 -16.55 -10.02 5.04
N GLU A 124 -17.20 -10.37 6.14
CA GLU A 124 -18.43 -9.69 6.56
C GLU A 124 -18.13 -8.20 6.81
N ASN A 125 -18.96 -7.32 6.25
CA ASN A 125 -18.73 -5.87 6.34
C ASN A 125 -18.66 -5.40 7.79
N GLU A 126 -19.55 -5.88 8.66
CA GLU A 126 -19.56 -5.50 10.08
C GLU A 126 -18.26 -5.87 10.82
N VAL A 127 -17.66 -7.02 10.46
CA VAL A 127 -16.36 -7.43 11.00
C VAL A 127 -15.25 -6.46 10.58
N LEU A 128 -15.28 -6.01 9.33
CA LEU A 128 -14.32 -5.02 8.81
C LEU A 128 -14.56 -3.62 9.39
N TYR A 129 -15.82 -3.21 9.53
CA TYR A 129 -16.20 -1.92 10.09
C TYR A 129 -15.79 -1.82 11.56
N ASP A 130 -16.02 -2.86 12.35
CA ASP A 130 -15.54 -2.92 13.73
C ASP A 130 -14.01 -2.86 13.82
N LEU A 131 -13.31 -3.60 12.96
CA LEU A 131 -11.85 -3.56 12.88
C LEU A 131 -11.33 -2.15 12.60
N PHE A 132 -11.90 -1.45 11.61
CA PHE A 132 -11.45 -0.10 11.23
C PHE A 132 -11.89 0.97 12.23
N ARG A 133 -13.05 0.84 12.87
CA ARG A 133 -13.49 1.69 13.98
C ARG A 133 -12.48 1.63 15.13
N LYS A 134 -12.12 0.42 15.58
CA LYS A 134 -11.12 0.20 16.63
C LYS A 134 -9.74 0.73 16.24
N ALA A 135 -9.35 0.59 14.97
CA ALA A 135 -8.12 1.17 14.44
C ALA A 135 -8.14 2.71 14.47
N ALA A 136 -9.26 3.33 14.10
CA ALA A 136 -9.46 4.78 14.13
C ALA A 136 -9.30 5.36 15.54
N GLU A 137 -9.82 4.65 16.54
CA GLU A 137 -9.79 5.05 17.95
C GLU A 137 -8.43 4.77 18.65
N SER A 138 -7.64 3.83 18.14
CA SER A 138 -6.40 3.39 18.81
C SER A 138 -5.23 4.34 18.64
N TYR A 139 -4.47 4.61 19.71
CA TYR A 139 -3.20 5.33 19.64
C TYR A 139 -1.96 4.44 19.78
N ASP A 140 -2.12 3.14 20.03
CA ASP A 140 -1.00 2.23 20.37
C ASP A 140 -0.89 0.98 19.47
N ALA A 141 -1.76 0.84 18.47
CA ALA A 141 -1.71 -0.28 17.53
C ALA A 141 -0.34 -0.43 16.86
N PHE A 142 0.27 0.69 16.45
CA PHE A 142 1.51 0.71 15.68
C PHE A 142 2.61 1.57 16.30
N PRO A 143 3.89 1.20 16.09
CA PRO A 143 5.02 2.05 16.46
C PRO A 143 5.01 3.36 15.66
N LYS A 144 5.63 4.42 16.22
CA LYS A 144 5.69 5.76 15.61
C LYS A 144 6.11 5.73 14.13
N PHE A 145 7.13 4.95 13.79
CA PHE A 145 7.65 4.89 12.43
C PHE A 145 6.65 4.33 11.40
N ALA A 146 5.73 3.44 11.80
CA ALA A 146 4.69 2.95 10.90
C ALA A 146 3.63 4.02 10.62
N LYS A 147 3.36 4.88 11.61
CA LYS A 147 2.41 6.00 11.49
C LYS A 147 2.92 7.10 10.57
N TYR A 148 4.23 7.21 10.41
CA TYR A 148 4.84 8.15 9.46
C TYR A 148 4.55 7.82 8.00
N ARG A 149 4.23 6.56 7.71
CA ARG A 149 4.07 6.04 6.35
C ARG A 149 2.63 5.77 5.95
N ALA A 150 1.72 5.67 6.92
CA ALA A 150 0.31 5.39 6.72
C ALA A 150 -0.51 5.68 7.99
N SER A 151 -1.80 5.90 7.83
CA SER A 151 -2.75 5.98 8.95
C SER A 151 -2.84 4.65 9.71
N ASP A 152 -3.36 4.65 10.94
CA ASP A 152 -3.57 3.42 11.72
C ASP A 152 -4.53 2.47 10.98
N ILE A 153 -5.58 3.03 10.37
CA ILE A 153 -6.56 2.30 9.55
C ILE A 153 -5.87 1.65 8.34
N CYS A 154 -5.08 2.40 7.57
CA CYS A 154 -4.39 1.87 6.40
C CYS A 154 -3.32 0.84 6.79
N ASN A 155 -2.63 1.01 7.93
CA ASN A 155 -1.68 0.05 8.46
C ASN A 155 -2.37 -1.28 8.88
N ILE A 156 -3.55 -1.23 9.50
CA ILE A 156 -4.35 -2.44 9.76
C ILE A 156 -4.74 -3.11 8.43
N CYS A 157 -5.33 -2.34 7.50
CA CYS A 157 -5.83 -2.88 6.23
C CYS A 157 -4.71 -3.58 5.44
N ILE A 158 -3.55 -2.93 5.27
CA ILE A 158 -2.44 -3.54 4.52
C ILE A 158 -1.83 -4.75 5.25
N SER A 159 -1.91 -4.80 6.58
CA SER A 159 -1.48 -5.96 7.36
C SER A 159 -2.40 -7.16 7.12
N VAL A 160 -3.72 -6.96 7.10
CA VAL A 160 -4.68 -8.02 6.70
C VAL A 160 -4.37 -8.51 5.28
N ILE A 161 -4.22 -7.59 4.32
CA ILE A 161 -3.90 -7.93 2.93
C ILE A 161 -2.62 -8.77 2.85
N LYS A 162 -1.54 -8.35 3.54
CA LYS A 162 -0.28 -9.10 3.56
C LYS A 162 -0.45 -10.50 4.13
N GLN A 163 -1.16 -10.64 5.25
CA GLN A 163 -1.43 -11.97 5.83
C GLN A 163 -2.17 -12.84 4.83
N LYS A 164 -3.25 -12.35 4.23
CA LYS A 164 -4.10 -13.16 3.35
C LYS A 164 -3.45 -13.47 2.01
N LEU A 165 -2.62 -12.58 1.46
CA LEU A 165 -1.85 -12.87 0.25
C LEU A 165 -0.72 -13.88 0.50
N ILE A 166 -0.06 -13.83 1.68
CA ILE A 166 0.90 -14.87 2.08
C ILE A 166 0.18 -16.21 2.25
N GLU A 167 -0.98 -16.23 2.89
CA GLU A 167 -1.82 -17.42 3.01
C GLU A 167 -2.17 -18.02 1.64
N GLN A 168 -2.63 -17.19 0.70
CA GLN A 168 -2.91 -17.63 -0.67
C GLN A 168 -1.66 -18.13 -1.39
N ALA A 169 -0.50 -17.49 -1.21
CA ALA A 169 0.74 -17.95 -1.84
C ALA A 169 1.15 -19.34 -1.35
N ILE A 170 0.99 -19.61 -0.05
CA ILE A 170 1.27 -20.94 0.52
C ILE A 170 0.28 -21.98 -0.02
N ILE A 171 -1.03 -21.69 0.03
CA ILE A 171 -2.09 -22.60 -0.44
C ILE A 171 -1.91 -22.95 -1.92
N GLN A 172 -1.63 -21.94 -2.75
CA GLN A 172 -1.47 -22.10 -4.19
C GLN A 172 -0.07 -22.56 -4.60
N LYS A 173 0.86 -22.69 -3.64
CA LYS A 173 2.28 -22.99 -3.87
C LYS A 173 2.93 -21.98 -4.84
N ALA A 174 2.52 -20.72 -4.75
CA ALA A 174 3.05 -19.66 -5.59
C ALA A 174 4.36 -19.12 -4.99
N PRO A 175 5.47 -19.13 -5.74
CA PRO A 175 6.77 -18.67 -5.24
C PRO A 175 6.84 -17.16 -5.03
N PHE A 176 5.94 -16.39 -5.64
CA PHE A 176 5.99 -14.93 -5.60
C PHE A 176 4.67 -14.28 -5.17
N ILE A 177 4.79 -13.20 -4.40
CA ILE A 177 3.72 -12.25 -4.13
C ILE A 177 4.15 -10.91 -4.71
N VAL A 178 3.31 -10.26 -5.51
CA VAL A 178 3.65 -8.97 -6.11
C VAL A 178 2.74 -7.87 -5.56
N PHE A 179 3.35 -6.79 -5.06
CA PHE A 179 2.65 -5.54 -4.76
C PHE A 179 3.13 -4.43 -5.69
N ALA A 180 2.21 -3.57 -6.11
CA ALA A 180 2.46 -2.40 -6.93
C ALA A 180 2.88 -1.18 -6.09
N PHE A 181 3.86 -1.35 -5.19
CA PHE A 181 4.36 -0.25 -4.38
C PHE A 181 5.38 0.58 -5.17
N THR A 182 5.22 1.90 -5.10
CA THR A 182 6.20 2.85 -5.63
C THR A 182 7.46 2.87 -4.76
N ALA A 183 8.53 3.54 -5.24
CA ALA A 183 9.75 3.68 -4.45
C ALA A 183 9.56 4.49 -3.15
N GLY A 184 8.56 5.38 -3.11
CA GLY A 184 8.17 6.11 -1.89
C GLY A 184 7.55 5.20 -0.82
N GLN A 185 6.82 4.17 -1.23
CA GLN A 185 6.13 3.23 -0.33
C GLN A 185 7.04 2.09 0.15
N SER A 186 7.78 1.48 -0.78
CA SER A 186 8.71 0.39 -0.46
C SER A 186 9.95 0.42 -1.35
N PRO A 187 11.10 0.89 -0.84
CA PRO A 187 12.32 0.96 -1.63
C PRO A 187 13.01 -0.40 -1.82
N ASN A 188 12.52 -1.47 -1.19
CA ASN A 188 13.10 -2.81 -1.27
C ASN A 188 12.42 -3.63 -2.38
N PRO A 189 13.08 -3.90 -3.52
CA PRO A 189 12.42 -4.53 -4.66
C PRO A 189 12.13 -6.02 -4.48
N ILE A 190 12.94 -6.70 -3.64
CA ILE A 190 12.84 -8.14 -3.37
C ILE A 190 12.94 -8.35 -1.86
N ILE A 191 11.94 -9.02 -1.28
CA ILE A 191 11.92 -9.43 0.12
C ILE A 191 11.73 -10.95 0.14
N ASN A 192 12.80 -11.68 0.45
CA ASN A 192 12.73 -13.13 0.61
C ASN A 192 12.15 -13.44 1.98
N LEU A 193 11.01 -14.13 2.01
CA LEU A 193 10.43 -14.57 3.27
C LEU A 193 11.07 -15.90 3.70
N SER A 194 10.98 -16.18 4.99
CA SER A 194 11.26 -17.48 5.58
C SER A 194 10.08 -17.91 6.43
N ALA A 195 9.94 -19.19 6.71
CA ALA A 195 8.90 -19.70 7.60
C ALA A 195 8.93 -18.97 8.97
N ASN A 196 10.12 -18.76 9.52
CA ASN A 196 10.31 -18.02 10.78
C ASN A 196 9.85 -16.57 10.68
N PHE A 197 10.16 -15.88 9.58
CA PHE A 197 9.71 -14.50 9.39
C PHE A 197 8.19 -14.40 9.22
N ILE A 198 7.58 -15.34 8.49
CA ILE A 198 6.11 -15.41 8.32
C ILE A 198 5.44 -15.62 9.68
N GLN A 199 5.93 -16.58 10.48
CA GLN A 199 5.42 -16.83 11.83
C GLN A 199 5.57 -15.60 12.73
N TRP A 200 6.74 -14.95 12.71
CA TRP A 200 6.97 -13.73 13.48
C TRP A 200 6.02 -12.60 13.05
N SER A 201 5.84 -12.40 11.74
CA SER A 201 4.96 -11.37 11.21
C SER A 201 3.50 -11.63 11.59
N ARG A 202 3.04 -12.89 11.56
CA ARG A 202 1.71 -13.27 12.04
C ARG A 202 1.54 -12.93 13.52
N ASN A 203 2.48 -13.35 14.36
CA ASN A 203 2.41 -13.11 15.81
C ASN A 203 2.47 -11.62 16.16
N LEU A 204 3.25 -10.85 15.41
CA LEU A 204 3.29 -9.39 15.57
C LEU A 204 1.92 -8.78 15.25
N PHE A 205 1.29 -9.16 14.14
CA PHE A 205 0.00 -8.61 13.76
C PHE A 205 -1.13 -9.05 14.70
N GLU A 206 -1.10 -10.30 15.18
CA GLU A 206 -2.01 -10.77 16.23
C GLU A 206 -1.94 -9.91 17.50
N LYS A 207 -0.73 -9.53 17.94
CA LYS A 207 -0.55 -8.59 19.06
C LYS A 207 -1.10 -7.19 18.75
N GLN A 208 -0.96 -6.72 17.51
CA GLN A 208 -1.50 -5.42 17.09
C GLN A 208 -3.03 -5.42 17.10
N LEU A 209 -3.67 -6.52 16.69
CA LEU A 209 -5.11 -6.71 16.81
C LEU A 209 -5.56 -6.72 18.28
N GLN A 210 -4.85 -7.44 19.15
CA GLN A 210 -5.15 -7.47 20.58
C GLN A 210 -5.05 -6.08 21.23
N LYS A 211 -4.06 -5.27 20.83
CA LYS A 211 -3.91 -3.88 21.31
C LYS A 211 -5.08 -2.96 20.97
N ILE A 212 -5.82 -3.26 19.91
CA ILE A 212 -7.03 -2.51 19.53
C ILE A 212 -8.31 -3.21 20.01
N GLY A 213 -8.19 -4.24 20.85
CA GLY A 213 -9.33 -4.98 21.39
C GLY A 213 -10.02 -5.86 20.35
N VAL A 214 -9.26 -6.43 19.41
CA VAL A 214 -9.72 -7.43 18.44
C VAL A 214 -9.09 -8.79 18.78
N GLU A 215 -9.93 -9.78 19.04
CA GLU A 215 -9.51 -11.18 19.22
C GLU A 215 -9.86 -12.00 17.97
N ASP A 216 -8.88 -12.23 17.09
CA ASP A 216 -9.07 -12.96 15.83
C ASP A 216 -9.05 -14.49 16.00
N ARG A 217 -9.91 -15.03 16.87
CA ARG A 217 -9.92 -16.47 17.21
C ARG A 217 -10.21 -17.37 16.00
N GLY A 218 -10.95 -16.85 15.01
CA GLY A 218 -11.27 -17.54 13.76
C GLY A 218 -10.19 -17.42 12.69
N GLU A 219 -9.08 -16.71 12.97
CA GLU A 219 -8.00 -16.45 12.02
C GLU A 219 -8.51 -15.82 10.71
N GLN A 220 -9.50 -14.94 10.84
CA GLN A 220 -10.13 -14.24 9.72
C GLN A 220 -9.16 -13.23 9.11
N PHE A 221 -8.38 -12.54 9.93
CA PHE A 221 -7.43 -11.50 9.51
C PHE A 221 -6.00 -12.02 9.37
N ILE A 222 -5.57 -12.90 10.26
CA ILE A 222 -4.21 -13.45 10.28
C ILE A 222 -4.10 -14.75 9.48
N ILE A 223 -2.89 -15.14 9.06
CA ILE A 223 -2.69 -16.43 8.37
C ILE A 223 -3.15 -17.57 9.27
N LYS A 224 -3.93 -18.51 8.73
CA LYS A 224 -4.36 -19.68 9.52
C LYS A 224 -3.20 -20.53 10.00
N ASN A 225 -3.29 -21.03 11.22
CA ASN A 225 -2.27 -21.90 11.82
C ASN A 225 -2.07 -23.19 11.00
N GLU A 226 -3.13 -23.74 10.41
CA GLU A 226 -3.03 -24.92 9.53
C GLU A 226 -2.19 -24.65 8.27
N VAL A 227 -2.24 -23.41 7.75
CA VAL A 227 -1.47 -23.02 6.56
C VAL A 227 0.00 -22.83 6.93
N ILE A 228 0.29 -22.23 8.09
CA ILE A 228 1.67 -22.06 8.58
C ILE A 228 2.38 -23.40 8.77
N LYS A 229 1.69 -24.41 9.32
CA LYS A 229 2.27 -25.75 9.51
C LYS A 229 2.68 -26.42 8.19
N ASN A 230 2.10 -25.96 7.08
CA ASN A 230 2.35 -26.46 5.74
C ASN A 230 3.16 -25.47 4.88
N ILE A 231 3.91 -24.55 5.49
CA ILE A 231 4.86 -23.72 4.73
C ILE A 231 5.89 -24.64 4.09
N GLY A 232 5.75 -24.85 2.77
CA GLY A 232 6.76 -25.53 1.98
C GLY A 232 8.04 -24.69 1.88
N GLU A 233 9.16 -25.36 1.62
CA GLU A 233 10.41 -24.69 1.26
C GLU A 233 10.67 -24.77 -0.26
N PRO A 234 11.09 -23.68 -0.91
CA PRO A 234 11.31 -22.34 -0.35
C PRO A 234 9.99 -21.60 -0.05
N ALA A 235 10.01 -20.77 0.98
CA ALA A 235 8.91 -19.83 1.26
C ALA A 235 8.81 -18.76 0.15
N PRO A 236 7.61 -18.17 -0.07
CA PRO A 236 7.42 -17.20 -1.13
C PRO A 236 8.23 -15.91 -0.91
N SER A 237 8.59 -15.23 -1.99
CA SER A 237 9.21 -13.89 -1.93
C SER A 237 8.20 -12.81 -2.30
N ILE A 238 8.27 -11.66 -1.63
CA ILE A 238 7.52 -10.47 -2.02
C ILE A 238 8.36 -9.64 -3.00
N LEU A 239 7.76 -9.23 -4.11
CA LEU A 239 8.39 -8.44 -5.16
C LEU A 239 7.66 -7.10 -5.34
N HIS A 240 8.43 -6.03 -5.53
CA HIS A 240 7.93 -4.68 -5.81
C HIS A 240 8.54 -4.17 -7.13
N PRO A 241 8.12 -4.68 -8.30
CA PRO A 241 8.74 -4.31 -9.57
C PRO A 241 8.51 -2.84 -9.93
N LEU A 242 7.41 -2.22 -9.45
CA LEU A 242 7.08 -0.83 -9.75
C LEU A 242 8.12 0.16 -9.23
N CYS A 243 8.80 -0.11 -8.10
CA CYS A 243 9.86 0.75 -7.59
C CYS A 243 11.17 0.69 -8.40
N LEU A 244 11.28 -0.25 -9.34
CA LEU A 244 12.41 -0.37 -10.27
C LEU A 244 12.11 0.22 -11.65
N TRP A 245 10.84 0.19 -12.06
CA TRP A 245 10.44 0.72 -13.35
C TRP A 245 10.49 2.24 -13.37
N GLU A 246 10.60 2.80 -14.57
CA GLU A 246 10.36 4.23 -14.74
C GLU A 246 8.89 4.51 -14.40
N TYR A 247 8.68 5.39 -13.41
CA TYR A 247 7.37 5.74 -12.90
C TYR A 247 7.08 7.22 -13.13
N SER A 248 5.89 7.50 -13.63
CA SER A 248 5.26 8.80 -13.69
C SER A 248 3.76 8.56 -13.60
N GLU A 249 3.07 9.31 -12.75
CA GLU A 249 1.63 9.16 -12.55
C GLU A 249 0.86 9.38 -13.86
N ASP A 250 1.24 10.37 -14.66
CA ASP A 250 0.64 10.65 -15.97
C ASP A 250 0.79 9.48 -16.93
N LYS A 251 2.00 8.92 -17.06
CA LYS A 251 2.24 7.76 -17.93
C LYS A 251 1.44 6.53 -17.49
N VAL A 252 1.34 6.32 -16.18
CA VAL A 252 0.55 5.23 -15.59
C VAL A 252 -0.92 5.41 -15.94
N LEU A 253 -1.47 6.60 -15.71
CA LEU A 253 -2.87 6.93 -15.99
C LEU A 253 -3.18 6.84 -17.50
N GLU A 254 -2.36 7.45 -18.35
CA GLU A 254 -2.50 7.40 -19.81
C GLU A 254 -2.56 5.95 -20.29
N THR A 255 -1.64 5.10 -19.81
CA THR A 255 -1.58 3.69 -20.18
C THR A 255 -2.85 2.95 -19.79
N VAL A 256 -3.28 3.04 -18.52
CA VAL A 256 -4.43 2.26 -18.06
C VAL A 256 -5.75 2.79 -18.66
N ILE A 257 -5.89 4.10 -18.82
CA ILE A 257 -7.06 4.71 -19.48
C ILE A 257 -7.15 4.26 -20.94
N GLY A 258 -6.02 4.22 -21.66
CA GLY A 258 -5.95 3.68 -23.02
C GLY A 258 -6.35 2.20 -23.12
N LEU A 259 -6.25 1.45 -22.02
CA LEU A 259 -6.70 0.06 -21.89
C LEU A 259 -8.16 -0.07 -21.44
N GLY A 260 -8.85 1.04 -21.20
CA GLY A 260 -10.25 1.08 -20.76
C GLY A 260 -10.45 1.06 -19.24
N TRP A 261 -9.39 1.28 -18.45
CA TRP A 261 -9.51 1.60 -17.03
C TRP A 261 -10.22 2.95 -16.87
N LYS A 262 -11.12 3.03 -15.90
CA LYS A 262 -11.93 4.24 -15.66
C LYS A 262 -11.52 4.90 -14.34
N PRO A 263 -11.14 6.19 -14.35
CA PRO A 263 -10.84 6.91 -13.11
C PRO A 263 -12.07 6.95 -12.21
N PRO A 264 -11.95 6.61 -10.92
CA PRO A 264 -13.06 6.69 -10.00
C PRO A 264 -13.27 8.14 -9.55
N GLU A 265 -14.53 8.54 -9.35
CA GLU A 265 -14.91 9.87 -8.88
C GLU A 265 -14.78 10.00 -7.35
N LEU A 266 -13.60 9.70 -6.80
CA LEU A 266 -13.36 9.74 -5.34
C LEU A 266 -13.00 11.15 -4.83
N ASN A 267 -12.42 11.99 -5.70
CA ASN A 267 -11.80 13.26 -5.33
C ASN A 267 -10.75 13.11 -4.20
N ASP A 268 -9.93 12.06 -4.28
CA ASP A 268 -8.85 11.75 -3.34
C ASP A 268 -7.50 11.78 -4.07
N SER A 269 -6.52 12.52 -3.53
CA SER A 269 -5.23 12.78 -4.19
C SER A 269 -4.24 11.61 -4.09
N ASN A 270 -4.49 10.68 -3.18
CA ASN A 270 -3.57 9.62 -2.81
C ASN A 270 -4.15 8.20 -3.00
N SER A 271 -5.46 8.08 -3.24
CA SER A 271 -6.13 6.81 -3.53
C SER A 271 -7.02 6.90 -4.77
N THR A 272 -6.91 5.87 -5.63
CA THR A 272 -7.77 5.69 -6.82
C THR A 272 -8.60 4.41 -6.71
N ASN A 273 -8.91 3.98 -5.48
CA ASN A 273 -9.59 2.70 -5.27
C ASN A 273 -10.40 2.57 -3.98
N CYS A 274 -10.09 3.34 -2.93
CA CYS A 274 -10.61 3.13 -1.59
C CYS A 274 -11.44 4.33 -1.13
N THR A 275 -12.72 4.12 -0.81
CA THR A 275 -13.61 5.18 -0.29
C THR A 275 -13.32 5.53 1.17
N LEU A 276 -12.62 4.66 1.91
CA LEU A 276 -12.21 4.91 3.30
C LEU A 276 -11.01 5.86 3.43
N ASN A 277 -10.27 6.11 2.34
CA ASN A 277 -8.97 6.77 2.43
C ASN A 277 -9.06 8.20 2.98
N SER A 278 -10.02 9.00 2.50
CA SER A 278 -10.22 10.37 2.97
C SER A 278 -10.54 10.43 4.47
N PHE A 279 -11.38 9.53 5.00
CA PHE A 279 -11.61 9.39 6.43
C PHE A 279 -10.34 8.97 7.19
N ALA A 280 -9.57 8.06 6.63
CA ALA A 280 -8.32 7.61 7.25
C ALA A 280 -7.26 8.72 7.33
N CYS A 281 -7.19 9.58 6.31
CA CYS A 281 -6.37 10.79 6.34
C CYS A 281 -6.89 11.80 7.37
N TYR A 282 -8.19 12.07 7.40
CA TYR A 282 -8.83 12.95 8.39
C TYR A 282 -8.52 12.51 9.82
N ASN A 283 -8.77 11.23 10.13
CA ASN A 283 -8.52 10.65 11.45
C ASN A 283 -7.04 10.75 11.84
N HIS A 284 -6.13 10.50 10.90
CA HIS A 284 -4.69 10.59 11.16
C HIS A 284 -4.23 12.04 11.42
N LEU A 285 -4.74 13.00 10.65
CA LEU A 285 -4.45 14.42 10.81
C LEU A 285 -4.94 14.95 12.17
N GLU A 286 -6.16 14.61 12.58
CA GLU A 286 -6.69 14.99 13.90
C GLU A 286 -5.85 14.41 15.05
N LYS A 287 -5.42 13.15 14.92
CA LYS A 287 -4.70 12.45 15.99
C LYS A 287 -3.24 12.87 16.12
N TYR A 288 -2.58 13.15 14.99
CA TYR A 288 -1.13 13.25 14.94
C TYR A 288 -0.61 14.55 14.35
N GLY A 289 -1.46 15.36 13.73
CA GLY A 289 -1.11 16.71 13.25
C GLY A 289 -0.26 16.75 11.98
N PHE A 290 -0.08 15.63 11.27
CA PHE A 290 0.62 15.56 9.99
C PHE A 290 -0.07 14.61 9.01
N HIS A 291 0.22 14.74 7.71
CA HIS A 291 -0.44 13.96 6.66
C HIS A 291 0.19 12.55 6.53
N PRO A 292 -0.61 11.46 6.46
CA PRO A 292 -0.07 10.09 6.49
C PRO A 292 0.75 9.70 5.25
N TYR A 293 0.59 10.42 4.14
CA TYR A 293 1.37 10.23 2.91
C TYR A 293 2.65 11.08 2.83
N ALA A 294 2.96 11.89 3.86
CA ALA A 294 4.11 12.81 3.82
C ALA A 294 5.43 12.08 3.51
N PHE A 295 5.66 10.90 4.09
CA PHE A 295 6.86 10.11 3.82
C PHE A 295 6.89 9.47 2.44
N ASP A 296 5.75 8.97 1.95
CA ASP A 296 5.62 8.37 0.62
C ASP A 296 5.93 9.42 -0.46
N ILE A 297 5.23 10.55 -0.40
CA ILE A 297 5.43 11.69 -1.30
C ILE A 297 6.86 12.23 -1.18
N ALA A 298 7.40 12.35 0.04
CA ALA A 298 8.79 12.77 0.21
C ALA A 298 9.80 11.74 -0.32
N GLY A 299 9.43 10.48 -0.45
CA GLY A 299 10.21 9.44 -1.13
C GLY A 299 10.23 9.68 -2.64
N LEU A 300 9.05 9.85 -3.25
CA LEU A 300 8.89 10.12 -4.69
C LEU A 300 9.56 11.43 -5.13
N VAL A 301 9.43 12.49 -4.34
CA VAL A 301 10.10 13.77 -4.64
C VAL A 301 11.62 13.64 -4.55
N ARG A 302 12.11 12.86 -3.59
CA ARG A 302 13.55 12.67 -3.37
C ARG A 302 14.20 11.77 -4.41
N SER A 303 13.48 10.78 -4.93
CA SER A 303 13.89 9.92 -6.05
C SER A 303 13.80 10.62 -7.41
N GLY A 304 13.08 11.75 -7.49
CA GLY A 304 12.88 12.51 -8.73
C GLY A 304 11.72 12.00 -9.58
N GLU A 305 10.90 11.09 -9.05
CA GLU A 305 9.71 10.54 -9.72
C GLU A 305 8.49 11.48 -9.61
N MET A 306 8.56 12.48 -8.74
CA MET A 306 7.53 13.51 -8.56
C MET A 306 8.17 14.89 -8.38
N PRO A 307 7.71 15.93 -9.10
CA PRO A 307 8.09 17.30 -8.80
C PRO A 307 7.73 17.71 -7.37
N ARG A 308 8.61 18.45 -6.69
CA ARG A 308 8.36 18.91 -5.30
C ARG A 308 7.08 19.75 -5.17
N GLY A 309 6.76 20.57 -6.16
CA GLY A 309 5.54 21.38 -6.18
C GLY A 309 4.28 20.53 -6.14
N GLU A 310 4.18 19.54 -7.03
CA GLU A 310 3.09 18.56 -7.06
C GLU A 310 2.97 17.79 -5.73
N GLY A 311 4.10 17.38 -5.15
CA GLY A 311 4.09 16.72 -3.85
C GLY A 311 3.52 17.59 -2.72
N LEU A 312 3.81 18.89 -2.72
CA LEU A 312 3.20 19.83 -1.78
C LEU A 312 1.71 20.02 -2.06
N GLU A 313 1.31 20.13 -3.32
CA GLU A 313 -0.11 20.26 -3.69
C GLU A 313 -0.92 19.03 -3.22
N LYS A 314 -0.43 17.81 -3.47
CA LYS A 314 -1.09 16.57 -3.02
C LYS A 314 -1.26 16.50 -1.51
N LEU A 315 -0.29 16.98 -0.74
CA LEU A 315 -0.39 17.02 0.73
C LEU A 315 -1.39 18.04 1.23
N HIS A 316 -1.57 19.16 0.52
CA HIS A 316 -2.48 20.24 0.92
C HIS A 316 -3.87 20.16 0.26
N GLN A 317 -4.09 19.21 -0.64
CA GLN A 317 -5.40 19.01 -1.25
C GLN A 317 -6.46 18.71 -0.18
N GLU A 318 -7.60 19.37 -0.30
CA GLU A 318 -8.74 19.14 0.59
C GLU A 318 -9.21 17.69 0.50
N LEU A 319 -9.45 17.09 1.66
CA LEU A 319 -9.99 15.74 1.75
C LEU A 319 -11.47 15.74 1.34
N SER A 320 -11.93 14.66 0.73
CA SER A 320 -13.31 14.53 0.27
C SER A 320 -14.28 14.43 1.45
N GLU A 321 -15.00 15.52 1.74
CA GLU A 321 -16.04 15.58 2.80
C GLU A 321 -17.09 14.47 2.65
N PRO A 322 -17.66 14.20 1.45
CA PRO A 322 -18.65 13.13 1.28
C PRO A 322 -18.10 11.76 1.67
N LEU A 323 -16.84 11.45 1.31
CA LEU A 323 -16.20 10.18 1.68
C LEU A 323 -15.93 10.09 3.18
N ILE A 324 -15.57 11.21 3.83
CA ILE A 324 -15.38 11.27 5.27
C ILE A 324 -16.70 10.96 6.00
N GLU A 325 -17.79 11.61 5.58
CA GLU A 325 -19.11 11.43 6.18
C GLU A 325 -19.65 10.01 5.96
N GLU A 326 -19.58 9.48 4.73
CA GLU A 326 -20.02 8.12 4.42
C GLU A 326 -19.25 7.07 5.24
N ALA A 327 -17.92 7.21 5.32
CA ALA A 327 -17.10 6.28 6.10
C ALA A 327 -17.37 6.40 7.60
N ALA A 328 -17.55 7.61 8.11
CA ALA A 328 -17.88 7.84 9.51
C ALA A 328 -19.24 7.25 9.90
N GLU A 329 -20.24 7.35 9.03
CA GLU A 329 -21.54 6.72 9.21
C GLU A 329 -21.43 5.20 9.28
N LYS A 330 -20.77 4.57 8.30
CA LYS A 330 -20.55 3.11 8.27
C LYS A 330 -19.74 2.61 9.47
N LEU A 331 -18.76 3.39 9.91
CA LEU A 331 -17.94 3.07 11.08
C LEU A 331 -18.59 3.50 12.40
N GLU A 332 -19.74 4.16 12.39
CA GLU A 332 -20.41 4.71 13.59
C GLU A 332 -19.49 5.61 14.43
N VAL A 333 -18.57 6.34 13.79
CA VAL A 333 -17.63 7.25 14.45
C VAL A 333 -18.10 8.70 14.30
N LYS A 334 -17.99 9.50 15.36
CA LYS A 334 -18.31 10.93 15.28
C LYS A 334 -17.19 11.70 14.59
N VAL A 335 -17.55 12.49 13.58
CA VAL A 335 -16.66 13.45 12.92
C VAL A 335 -17.01 14.85 13.41
N ASN A 336 -16.01 15.56 13.93
CA ASN A 336 -16.17 16.94 14.36
C ASN A 336 -15.74 17.87 13.24
N ASN A 337 -16.72 18.42 12.52
CA ASN A 337 -16.56 19.51 11.55
C ASN A 337 -15.44 19.24 10.50
N PRO A 338 -15.68 18.37 9.50
CA PRO A 338 -14.65 17.90 8.55
C PRO A 338 -13.95 19.03 7.78
N LYS A 339 -14.64 20.17 7.61
CA LYS A 339 -14.18 21.42 6.97
C LYS A 339 -12.94 22.07 7.59
N LYS A 340 -12.55 21.71 8.82
CA LYS A 340 -11.55 22.47 9.58
C LYS A 340 -10.11 22.00 9.44
N ILE A 341 -9.84 20.86 8.79
CA ILE A 341 -8.48 20.37 8.60
C ILE A 341 -7.87 21.01 7.35
N LEU A 342 -7.67 22.31 7.41
CA LEU A 342 -6.67 22.97 6.57
C LEU A 342 -5.33 22.75 7.26
N LEU A 343 -4.42 22.01 6.62
CA LEU A 343 -3.04 21.93 7.06
C LEU A 343 -2.51 23.35 7.22
N LYS A 344 -2.22 23.75 8.46
CA LYS A 344 -1.66 25.07 8.74
C LYS A 344 -0.33 25.20 8.01
N ILE A 345 -0.24 26.25 7.18
CA ILE A 345 0.94 26.65 6.41
C ILE A 345 2.09 26.97 7.36
#